data_AF-A0A3A8PG04-F1
#
_entry.id   AF-A0A3A8PG04-F1
#
_cell.length_a   1.000
_cell.length_b   1.000
_cell.length_c   1.000
_cell.angle_alpha   90.00
_cell.angle_beta   90.00
_cell.angle_gamma   90.00
#
_symmetry.space_group_name_H-M   'P 1'
#
loop_
_entity.id
_entity.type
_entity.pdbx_description
1 polymer ?
#
loop_
_entity_poly.entity_id
_entity_poly.type
_entity_poly.pdbx_seq_one_letter_code
_entity_poly.pdbx_strand_id
1 'polypeptide(L)'
;LWLTTGDALLWRQTGTTSPWTPSLYLLEDFASPQVQLRAISVGFFGFSPLGGGSSALDFRVEWRTAHEPLPAGTLRPVSRGATCVPSIPEGCPWTDGRLETVALSNPKTDPRVYGLTVTLPQPTRPRHAVVRGLRHAHGYEGKEWLVLEGSLDGEHWQLLNRTVLRDMDSRTRAVNAVLHNPYGDLAPQDSPYGDAPILLGDEEPVFIELPLSDAEPARYVRLSVELLDFEGSTSPGALMKLAEFSVFE
;
A
#
# COMPACT_ATOMS: atom_id res chain seq x y z
N LEU A 1 -5.94 -10.93 -7.00
CA LEU A 1 -4.94 -11.87 -6.46
C LEU A 1 -4.46 -11.37 -5.11
N TRP A 2 -4.37 -12.25 -4.12
CA TRP A 2 -3.93 -11.97 -2.76
C TRP A 2 -2.79 -12.92 -2.43
N LEU A 3 -1.69 -12.37 -1.91
CA LEU A 3 -0.60 -13.13 -1.33
C LEU A 3 -0.60 -12.92 0.17
N THR A 4 -0.48 -14.00 0.92
CA THR A 4 -0.53 -14.01 2.38
C THR A 4 0.62 -14.83 2.93
N THR A 5 1.05 -14.54 4.16
CA THR A 5 2.02 -15.36 4.90
C THR A 5 1.53 -15.45 6.34
N GLY A 6 1.16 -16.66 6.77
CA GLY A 6 0.25 -16.78 7.93
C GLY A 6 -1.03 -15.99 7.67
N ASP A 7 -1.44 -15.18 8.64
CA ASP A 7 -2.64 -14.34 8.53
C ASP A 7 -2.37 -12.93 7.96
N ALA A 8 -1.11 -12.62 7.62
CA ALA A 8 -0.72 -11.29 7.16
C ALA A 8 -0.82 -11.15 5.62
N LEU A 9 -1.31 -9.99 5.17
CA LEU A 9 -1.37 -9.63 3.75
C LEU A 9 0.00 -9.17 3.26
N LEU A 10 0.62 -9.99 2.40
CA LEU A 10 1.92 -9.73 1.79
C LEU A 10 1.78 -8.90 0.51
N TRP A 11 0.77 -9.18 -0.32
CA TRP A 11 0.58 -8.46 -1.57
C TRP A 11 -0.85 -8.55 -2.07
N ARG A 12 -1.29 -7.51 -2.79
CA ARG A 12 -2.57 -7.48 -3.48
C ARG A 12 -2.40 -6.93 -4.87
N GLN A 13 -3.00 -7.60 -5.85
CA GLN A 13 -3.03 -7.14 -7.23
C GLN A 13 -4.40 -7.42 -7.86
N THR A 14 -4.97 -6.42 -8.52
CA THR A 14 -6.21 -6.55 -9.29
C THR A 14 -5.90 -6.85 -10.76
N GLY A 15 -6.86 -7.42 -11.50
CA GLY A 15 -6.73 -7.62 -12.95
C GLY A 15 -5.67 -8.64 -13.40
N THR A 16 -5.12 -9.45 -12.49
CA THR A 16 -4.14 -10.50 -12.83
C THR A 16 -4.73 -11.53 -13.80
N THR A 17 -3.99 -11.83 -14.86
CA THR A 17 -4.33 -12.88 -15.83
C THR A 17 -3.45 -14.13 -15.63
N SER A 18 -3.91 -15.27 -16.12
CA SER A 18 -3.17 -16.54 -16.09
C SER A 18 -2.33 -16.73 -17.37
N PRO A 19 -1.12 -17.32 -17.30
CA PRO A 19 -0.41 -17.74 -16.09
C PRO A 19 0.21 -16.54 -15.35
N TRP A 20 0.25 -16.64 -14.02
CA TRP A 20 0.88 -15.64 -13.17
C TRP A 20 1.93 -16.31 -12.28
N THR A 21 3.07 -15.64 -12.11
CA THR A 21 4.17 -16.08 -11.27
C THR A 21 4.58 -14.91 -10.37
N PRO A 22 4.74 -15.12 -9.05
CA PRO A 22 5.22 -14.06 -8.16
C PRO A 22 6.66 -13.68 -8.51
N SER A 23 6.95 -12.38 -8.42
CA SER A 23 8.34 -11.90 -8.43
C SER A 23 9.07 -12.32 -7.14
N LEU A 24 10.37 -12.56 -7.25
CA LEU A 24 11.23 -12.87 -6.10
C LEU A 24 11.23 -11.73 -5.06
N TYR A 25 11.09 -10.47 -5.50
CA TYR A 25 11.00 -9.32 -4.61
C TYR A 25 9.69 -9.28 -3.83
N LEU A 26 8.61 -9.86 -4.36
CA LEU A 26 7.35 -9.98 -3.61
C LEU A 26 7.47 -11.02 -2.51
N LEU A 27 8.10 -12.16 -2.80
CA LEU A 27 8.25 -13.27 -1.86
C LEU A 27 9.33 -13.04 -0.79
N GLU A 28 10.31 -12.17 -1.07
CA GLU A 28 11.39 -11.80 -0.15
C GLU A 28 12.02 -13.00 0.56
N ASP A 29 12.11 -12.95 1.88
CA ASP A 29 12.53 -14.01 2.79
C ASP A 29 11.33 -14.64 3.55
N PHE A 30 10.11 -14.54 3.00
CA PHE A 30 8.91 -15.13 3.61
C PHE A 30 8.89 -16.66 3.45
N ALA A 31 8.76 -17.37 4.56
CA ALA A 31 8.95 -18.82 4.63
C ALA A 31 7.80 -19.67 4.07
N SER A 32 6.56 -19.17 4.11
CA SER A 32 5.37 -19.93 3.70
C SER A 32 4.31 -19.04 3.06
N PRO A 33 4.63 -18.37 1.94
CA PRO A 33 3.66 -17.57 1.23
C PRO A 33 2.56 -18.47 0.64
N GLN A 34 1.35 -17.94 0.60
CA GLN A 34 0.18 -18.56 0.02
C GLN A 34 -0.50 -17.56 -0.91
N VAL A 35 -1.16 -18.06 -1.95
CA VAL A 35 -1.89 -17.26 -2.92
C VAL A 35 -3.37 -17.64 -2.92
N GLN A 36 -4.22 -16.63 -3.06
CA GLN A 36 -5.65 -16.79 -3.21
C GLN A 36 -6.18 -15.82 -4.26
N LEU A 37 -7.09 -16.28 -5.12
CA LEU A 37 -7.89 -15.37 -5.93
C LEU A 37 -9.09 -14.94 -5.09
N ARG A 38 -9.23 -13.64 -4.86
CA ARG A 38 -10.43 -13.02 -4.27
C ARG A 38 -11.07 -12.07 -5.27
N ALA A 39 -12.39 -12.01 -5.25
CA ALA A 39 -13.20 -11.06 -6.00
C ALA A 39 -14.29 -10.50 -5.09
N ILE A 40 -14.76 -9.30 -5.40
CA ILE A 40 -15.78 -8.61 -4.62
C ILE A 40 -16.75 -7.90 -5.54
N SER A 41 -18.03 -7.90 -5.16
CA SER A 41 -19.07 -7.06 -5.73
C SER A 41 -19.73 -6.31 -4.60
N VAL A 42 -19.75 -5.00 -4.74
CA VAL A 42 -20.47 -4.10 -3.83
C VAL A 42 -21.50 -3.31 -4.64
N GLY A 43 -22.55 -2.87 -3.98
CA GLY A 43 -23.50 -1.98 -4.62
C GLY A 43 -24.53 -1.44 -3.66
N PHE A 44 -25.21 -0.41 -4.14
CA PHE A 44 -26.28 0.30 -3.46
C PHE A 44 -27.53 0.23 -4.34
N PHE A 45 -28.68 -0.05 -3.73
CA PHE A 45 -29.98 -0.06 -4.38
C PHE A 45 -30.98 0.77 -3.59
N GLY A 46 -31.31 1.95 -4.10
CA GLY A 46 -32.39 2.80 -3.58
C GLY A 46 -33.73 2.41 -4.17
N PHE A 47 -34.78 2.34 -3.34
CA PHE A 47 -36.13 2.02 -3.78
C PHE A 47 -37.17 2.79 -2.96
N SER A 48 -38.30 3.12 -3.60
CA SER A 48 -39.45 3.75 -2.94
C SER A 48 -40.64 2.78 -3.02
N PRO A 49 -40.88 1.96 -1.98
CA PRO A 49 -41.97 1.00 -1.99
C PRO A 49 -43.33 1.72 -1.99
N LEU A 50 -44.32 1.14 -2.67
CA LEU A 50 -45.70 1.66 -2.65
C LEU A 50 -46.21 1.68 -1.21
N GLY A 51 -46.55 2.87 -0.70
CA GLY A 51 -47.06 3.07 0.65
C GLY A 51 -46.00 3.22 1.75
N GLY A 52 -44.70 3.28 1.40
CA GLY A 52 -43.61 3.51 2.34
C GLY A 52 -42.74 4.72 1.98
N GLY A 53 -41.79 5.05 2.86
CA GLY A 53 -40.77 6.05 2.60
C GLY A 53 -39.65 5.51 1.71
N SER A 54 -38.91 6.41 1.06
CA SER A 54 -37.69 6.03 0.32
C SER A 54 -36.75 5.25 1.23
N SER A 55 -36.30 4.11 0.72
CA SER A 55 -35.47 3.12 1.41
C SER A 55 -34.25 2.79 0.56
N ALA A 56 -33.24 2.19 1.17
CA ALA A 56 -32.05 1.75 0.46
C ALA A 56 -31.55 0.41 1.02
N LEU A 57 -30.88 -0.35 0.16
CA LEU A 57 -30.16 -1.58 0.50
C LEU A 57 -28.74 -1.46 -0.01
N ASP A 58 -27.79 -1.76 0.87
CA ASP A 58 -26.39 -1.96 0.52
C ASP A 58 -26.07 -3.45 0.51
N PHE A 59 -25.23 -3.88 -0.43
CA PHE A 59 -24.77 -5.26 -0.48
C PHE A 59 -23.28 -5.35 -0.73
N ARG A 60 -22.70 -6.43 -0.20
CA ARG A 60 -21.32 -6.84 -0.39
C ARG A 60 -21.28 -8.35 -0.53
N VAL A 61 -20.69 -8.83 -1.62
CA VAL A 61 -20.49 -10.25 -1.88
C VAL A 61 -19.02 -10.47 -2.20
N GLU A 62 -18.38 -11.38 -1.48
CA GLU A 62 -16.99 -11.76 -1.71
C GLU A 62 -16.91 -13.21 -2.19
N TRP A 63 -16.11 -13.45 -3.23
CA TRP A 63 -15.75 -14.77 -3.72
C TRP A 63 -14.27 -14.99 -3.50
N ARG A 64 -13.90 -16.25 -3.28
CA ARG A 64 -12.51 -16.63 -3.12
C ARG A 64 -12.26 -18.10 -3.47
N THR A 65 -11.02 -18.39 -3.84
CA THR A 65 -10.51 -19.75 -4.00
C THR A 65 -9.97 -20.28 -2.66
N ALA A 66 -9.51 -21.53 -2.66
CA ALA A 66 -8.63 -22.01 -1.60
C ALA A 66 -7.30 -21.23 -1.60
N HIS A 67 -6.59 -21.30 -0.47
CA HIS A 67 -5.19 -20.87 -0.39
C HIS A 67 -4.32 -21.95 -1.03
N GLU A 68 -3.56 -21.56 -2.04
CA GLU A 68 -2.57 -22.42 -2.68
C GLU A 68 -1.17 -22.04 -2.15
N PRO A 69 -0.34 -23.03 -1.75
CA PRO A 69 0.99 -22.74 -1.27
C PRO A 69 1.89 -22.23 -2.40
N LEU A 70 2.75 -21.28 -2.09
CA LEU A 70 3.82 -20.82 -2.97
C LEU A 70 5.19 -21.26 -2.40
N PRO A 71 6.23 -21.35 -3.26
CA PRO A 71 7.58 -21.56 -2.80
C PRO A 71 8.00 -20.46 -1.80
N ALA A 72 8.79 -20.83 -0.80
CA ALA A 72 9.39 -19.87 0.10
C ALA A 72 10.26 -18.87 -0.67
N GLY A 73 10.24 -17.62 -0.23
CA GLY A 73 11.18 -16.61 -0.67
C GLY A 73 12.58 -16.86 -0.11
N THR A 74 13.59 -16.41 -0.84
CA THR A 74 15.01 -16.50 -0.42
C THR A 74 15.74 -15.16 -0.44
N LEU A 75 15.09 -14.10 -0.93
CA LEU A 75 15.71 -12.81 -1.16
C LEU A 75 15.48 -11.88 0.03
N ARG A 76 16.52 -11.64 0.81
CA ARG A 76 16.44 -10.73 1.97
C ARG A 76 16.66 -9.27 1.55
N PRO A 77 15.76 -8.33 1.90
CA PRO A 77 15.97 -6.90 1.65
C PRO A 77 17.18 -6.36 2.41
N VAL A 78 17.93 -5.44 1.79
CA VAL A 78 19.03 -4.70 2.47
C VAL A 78 18.50 -3.75 3.54
N SER A 79 17.22 -3.38 3.46
CA SER A 79 16.55 -2.59 4.51
C SER A 79 16.13 -3.42 5.73
N ARG A 80 16.20 -4.76 5.70
CA ARG A 80 15.68 -5.62 6.79
C ARG A 80 16.34 -5.27 8.14
N GLY A 81 15.53 -4.82 9.10
CA GLY A 81 15.97 -4.40 10.44
C GLY A 81 16.67 -3.03 10.49
N ALA A 82 16.64 -2.27 9.39
CA ALA A 82 17.17 -0.91 9.33
C ALA A 82 16.35 0.05 10.21
N THR A 83 17.01 1.07 10.77
CA THR A 83 16.33 2.13 11.52
C THR A 83 15.61 3.09 10.56
N CYS A 84 14.58 3.80 11.04
CA CYS A 84 13.88 4.76 10.22
C CYS A 84 13.37 5.98 10.99
N VAL A 85 13.01 7.02 10.22
CA VAL A 85 12.39 8.25 10.69
C VAL A 85 11.10 8.47 9.89
N PRO A 86 9.94 8.70 10.53
CA PRO A 86 9.74 8.85 11.97
C PRO A 86 10.01 7.54 12.74
N SER A 87 10.69 7.63 13.88
CA SER A 87 10.99 6.47 14.71
C SER A 87 9.83 6.16 15.66
N ILE A 88 9.57 4.88 15.87
CA ILE A 88 8.60 4.36 16.85
C ILE A 88 9.41 3.67 17.97
N PRO A 89 8.96 3.68 19.24
CA PRO A 89 9.81 3.26 20.38
C PRO A 89 10.42 1.86 20.27
N GLU A 90 9.79 0.94 19.54
CA GLU A 90 10.19 -0.47 19.44
C GLU A 90 11.08 -0.79 18.23
N GLY A 91 11.59 0.24 17.54
CA GLY A 91 12.38 0.09 16.30
C GLY A 91 11.61 0.55 15.07
N CYS A 92 12.07 0.16 13.89
CA CYS A 92 11.38 0.48 12.63
C CYS A 92 10.41 -0.67 12.26
N PRO A 93 9.09 -0.50 12.43
CA PRO A 93 8.15 -1.59 12.12
C PRO A 93 8.03 -1.85 10.61
N TRP A 94 8.39 -0.88 9.77
CA TRP A 94 8.25 -1.02 8.32
C TRP A 94 9.41 -1.76 7.65
N THR A 95 10.39 -2.23 8.41
CA THR A 95 11.54 -2.97 7.89
C THR A 95 11.78 -4.29 8.63
N ASP A 96 10.87 -4.71 9.52
CA ASP A 96 11.07 -5.85 10.41
C ASP A 96 10.60 -7.21 9.85
N GLY A 97 9.84 -7.21 8.75
CA GLY A 97 9.33 -8.42 8.10
C GLY A 97 8.04 -8.97 8.70
N ARG A 98 7.39 -8.26 9.62
CA ARG A 98 6.16 -8.72 10.29
C ARG A 98 4.88 -8.37 9.54
N LEU A 99 4.94 -7.46 8.56
CA LEU A 99 3.81 -6.98 7.76
C LEU A 99 2.66 -6.39 8.58
N GLU A 100 2.91 -6.01 9.84
CA GLU A 100 1.92 -5.34 10.66
C GLU A 100 1.69 -3.92 10.11
N THR A 101 0.43 -3.59 9.83
CA THR A 101 0.10 -2.26 9.30
C THR A 101 0.12 -1.24 10.43
N VAL A 102 1.15 -0.40 10.45
CA VAL A 102 1.34 0.63 11.48
C VAL A 102 0.88 1.98 10.96
N ALA A 103 0.07 2.68 11.78
CA ALA A 103 -0.34 4.04 11.50
C ALA A 103 0.78 5.03 11.84
N LEU A 104 1.00 5.99 10.95
CA LEU A 104 1.84 7.15 11.24
C LEU A 104 1.05 8.18 12.05
N SER A 105 1.78 9.06 12.75
CA SER A 105 1.22 10.14 13.56
C SER A 105 0.25 11.05 12.79
N ASN A 106 -0.54 11.87 13.49
CA ASN A 106 -1.41 12.84 12.82
C ASN A 106 -0.55 13.92 12.11
N PRO A 107 -0.76 14.18 10.79
CA PRO A 107 0.00 15.18 10.04
C PRO A 107 -0.10 16.60 10.60
N LYS A 108 -1.18 16.92 11.34
CA LYS A 108 -1.34 18.21 12.01
C LYS A 108 -0.36 18.40 13.17
N THR A 109 0.15 17.31 13.74
CA THR A 109 0.99 17.32 14.95
C THR A 109 2.42 16.85 14.70
N ASP A 110 2.65 16.11 13.60
CA ASP A 110 3.98 15.58 13.27
C ASP A 110 4.26 15.77 11.77
N PRO A 111 5.10 16.74 11.38
CA PRO A 111 5.46 16.96 9.97
C PRO A 111 6.34 15.84 9.39
N ARG A 112 6.86 14.91 10.22
CA ARG A 112 7.68 13.80 9.72
C ARG A 112 6.85 12.76 8.96
N VAL A 113 5.52 12.85 8.97
CA VAL A 113 4.66 11.89 8.25
C VAL A 113 4.61 12.12 6.75
N TYR A 114 5.18 13.22 6.24
CA TYR A 114 5.29 13.49 4.81
C TYR A 114 6.40 12.68 4.11
N GLY A 115 7.21 11.94 4.87
CA GLY A 115 8.17 11.00 4.30
C GLY A 115 8.70 10.02 5.32
N LEU A 116 8.95 8.79 4.88
CA LEU A 116 9.62 7.75 5.65
C LEU A 116 11.05 7.62 5.16
N THR A 117 12.02 7.93 6.00
CA THR A 117 13.44 7.73 5.70
C THR A 117 13.95 6.48 6.42
N VAL A 118 14.45 5.51 5.67
CA VAL A 118 15.14 4.33 6.18
C VAL A 118 16.64 4.55 6.09
N THR A 119 17.37 4.29 7.18
CA THR A 119 18.83 4.32 7.24
C THR A 119 19.37 2.89 7.12
N LEU A 120 19.92 2.57 5.96
CA LEU A 120 20.51 1.28 5.67
C LEU A 120 21.75 1.03 6.55
N PRO A 121 22.04 -0.23 6.92
CA PRO A 121 23.19 -0.57 7.78
C PRO A 121 24.53 -0.15 7.19
N GLN A 122 24.65 -0.20 5.86
CA GLN A 122 25.82 0.22 5.09
C GLN A 122 25.32 0.95 3.83
N PRO A 123 26.12 1.86 3.24
CA PRO A 123 25.81 2.41 1.92
C PRO A 123 25.79 1.28 0.87
N THR A 124 24.68 1.12 0.16
CA THR A 124 24.50 0.11 -0.91
C THR A 124 23.89 0.76 -2.14
N ARG A 125 23.88 0.09 -3.29
CA ARG A 125 23.21 0.61 -4.50
C ARG A 125 21.79 0.05 -4.60
N PRO A 126 20.74 0.83 -4.29
CA PRO A 126 19.37 0.33 -4.37
C PRO A 126 18.98 0.03 -5.83
N ARG A 127 18.48 -1.18 -6.10
CA ARG A 127 18.02 -1.64 -7.43
C ARG A 127 16.54 -1.93 -7.51
N HIS A 128 15.92 -2.24 -6.38
CA HIS A 128 14.52 -2.58 -6.33
C HIS A 128 13.90 -2.11 -5.02
N ALA A 129 12.61 -1.82 -5.05
CA ALA A 129 11.83 -1.52 -3.87
C ALA A 129 10.47 -2.22 -3.90
N VAL A 130 10.00 -2.61 -2.73
CA VAL A 130 8.64 -3.08 -2.51
C VAL A 130 8.01 -2.30 -1.37
N VAL A 131 6.82 -1.77 -1.62
CA VAL A 131 5.99 -1.01 -0.68
C VAL A 131 4.70 -1.78 -0.49
N ARG A 132 4.37 -2.13 0.77
CA ARG A 132 3.20 -2.92 1.12
C ARG A 132 2.29 -2.17 2.07
N GLY A 133 0.99 -2.23 1.82
CA GLY A 133 0.00 -1.71 2.76
C GLY A 133 0.01 -0.19 2.91
N LEU A 134 0.51 0.56 1.92
CA LEU A 134 0.60 2.02 2.02
C LEU A 134 -0.79 2.64 1.93
N ARG A 135 -1.11 3.52 2.87
CA ARG A 135 -2.20 4.48 2.77
C ARG A 135 -1.65 5.88 2.93
N HIS A 136 -2.11 6.81 2.10
CA HIS A 136 -1.64 8.18 2.07
C HIS A 136 -2.82 9.15 1.94
N ALA A 137 -2.58 10.41 2.26
CA ALA A 137 -3.55 11.47 2.02
C ALA A 137 -3.75 11.67 0.52
N HIS A 138 -5.01 11.72 0.10
CA HIS A 138 -5.38 11.93 -1.30
C HIS A 138 -5.49 13.42 -1.65
N GLY A 139 -4.99 13.81 -2.83
CA GLY A 139 -5.20 15.16 -3.37
C GLY A 139 -6.64 15.34 -3.86
N TYR A 140 -7.18 16.56 -3.90
CA TYR A 140 -8.58 16.85 -4.27
C TYR A 140 -8.92 16.64 -5.75
N GLU A 141 -7.95 16.75 -6.64
CA GLU A 141 -8.02 16.34 -8.05
C GLU A 141 -6.66 15.81 -8.49
N GLY A 142 -6.64 15.02 -9.56
CA GLY A 142 -5.41 14.77 -10.29
C GLY A 142 -4.64 13.51 -9.91
N LYS A 143 -3.33 13.63 -10.11
CA LYS A 143 -2.40 12.53 -10.19
C LYS A 143 -1.55 12.48 -8.93
N GLU A 144 -1.33 11.28 -8.44
CA GLU A 144 -0.58 11.02 -7.22
C GLU A 144 0.61 10.16 -7.59
N TRP A 145 1.77 10.45 -6.99
CA TRP A 145 2.99 9.71 -7.24
C TRP A 145 3.62 9.21 -5.96
N LEU A 146 4.13 7.99 -6.01
CA LEU A 146 5.10 7.46 -5.08
C LEU A 146 6.46 7.98 -5.52
N VAL A 147 7.19 8.57 -4.59
CA VAL A 147 8.54 9.06 -4.83
C VAL A 147 9.50 8.30 -3.93
N LEU A 148 10.53 7.72 -4.55
CA LEU A 148 11.64 7.09 -3.86
C LEU A 148 12.93 7.86 -4.17
N GLU A 149 13.64 8.22 -3.12
CA GLU A 149 14.91 8.96 -3.22
C GLU A 149 16.00 8.27 -2.41
N GLY A 150 17.24 8.44 -2.84
CA GLY A 150 18.43 7.95 -2.16
C GLY A 150 19.33 9.09 -1.73
N SER A 151 20.08 8.90 -0.64
CA SER A 151 21.07 9.85 -0.19
C SER A 151 22.21 9.13 0.53
N LEU A 152 23.44 9.60 0.35
CA LEU A 152 24.61 9.09 1.08
C LEU A 152 24.75 9.76 2.46
N ASP A 153 24.42 11.04 2.55
CA ASP A 153 24.65 11.90 3.71
C ASP A 153 23.36 12.26 4.48
N GLY A 154 22.19 12.08 3.86
CA GLY A 154 20.88 12.46 4.39
C GLY A 154 20.47 13.90 4.04
N GLU A 155 21.31 14.64 3.32
CA GLU A 155 21.10 16.04 2.95
C GLU A 155 20.85 16.19 1.45
N HIS A 156 21.64 15.51 0.63
CA HIS A 156 21.53 15.54 -0.82
C HIS A 156 20.78 14.31 -1.32
N TRP A 157 19.60 14.55 -1.89
CA TRP A 157 18.68 13.48 -2.33
C TRP A 157 18.69 13.35 -3.84
N GLN A 158 18.86 12.13 -4.34
CA GLN A 158 18.75 11.77 -5.75
C GLN A 158 17.48 10.96 -5.97
N LEU A 159 16.76 11.26 -7.05
CA LEU A 159 15.55 10.53 -7.41
C LEU A 159 15.90 9.10 -7.87
N LEU A 160 15.37 8.10 -7.17
CA LEU A 160 15.50 6.70 -7.52
C LEU A 160 14.33 6.22 -8.40
N ASN A 161 13.10 6.65 -8.07
CA ASN A 161 11.93 6.39 -8.88
C ASN A 161 10.80 7.38 -8.56
N ARG A 162 9.93 7.64 -9.56
CA ARG A 162 8.68 8.36 -9.41
C ARG A 162 7.58 7.63 -10.19
N THR A 163 6.69 6.94 -9.49
CA THR A 163 5.65 6.07 -10.09
C THR A 163 4.26 6.57 -9.75
N VAL A 164 3.34 6.47 -10.69
CA VAL A 164 1.94 6.89 -10.51
C VAL A 164 1.23 5.93 -9.56
N LEU A 165 0.67 6.46 -8.47
CA LEU A 165 -0.21 5.74 -7.55
C LEU A 165 -1.65 5.77 -8.02
N ARG A 166 -2.08 6.95 -8.44
CA ARG A 166 -3.46 7.23 -8.81
C ARG A 166 -3.46 8.27 -9.92
N ASP A 167 -4.26 8.04 -10.95
CA ASP A 167 -4.53 9.00 -12.01
C ASP A 167 -6.04 8.99 -12.24
N MET A 168 -6.74 9.91 -11.58
CA MET A 168 -8.20 9.94 -11.56
C MET A 168 -8.71 11.35 -11.79
N ASP A 169 -9.61 11.48 -12.77
CA ASP A 169 -10.40 12.69 -12.93
C ASP A 169 -11.46 12.82 -11.81
N SER A 170 -12.04 14.02 -11.69
CA SER A 170 -13.03 14.34 -10.66
C SER A 170 -14.30 13.50 -10.77
N ARG A 171 -14.70 13.12 -11.99
CA ARG A 171 -15.85 12.26 -12.24
C ARG A 171 -15.61 10.84 -11.71
N THR A 172 -14.48 10.24 -12.06
CA THR A 172 -14.09 8.88 -11.64
C THR A 172 -13.97 8.81 -10.14
N ARG A 173 -13.40 9.85 -9.52
CA ARG A 173 -13.37 9.99 -8.07
C ARG A 173 -14.75 10.06 -7.45
N ALA A 174 -15.64 10.92 -7.95
CA ALA A 174 -17.00 11.03 -7.41
C ALA A 174 -17.75 9.70 -7.52
N VAL A 175 -17.61 9.01 -8.65
CA VAL A 175 -18.18 7.67 -8.85
C VAL A 175 -17.59 6.66 -7.87
N ASN A 176 -16.25 6.62 -7.70
CA ASN A 176 -15.60 5.73 -6.74
C ASN A 176 -16.02 6.04 -5.30
N ALA A 177 -16.13 7.31 -4.93
CA ALA A 177 -16.59 7.71 -3.60
C ALA A 177 -18.04 7.30 -3.36
N VAL A 178 -18.91 7.32 -4.37
CA VAL A 178 -20.30 6.84 -4.23
C VAL A 178 -20.38 5.32 -4.20
N LEU A 179 -19.61 4.61 -5.04
CA LEU A 179 -19.66 3.15 -5.14
C LEU A 179 -18.91 2.43 -4.02
N HIS A 180 -17.87 3.05 -3.47
CA HIS A 180 -16.95 2.45 -2.51
C HIS A 180 -16.85 3.22 -1.19
N ASN A 181 -17.77 4.18 -0.92
CA ASN A 181 -18.00 4.67 0.44
C ASN A 181 -18.33 3.47 1.34
N PRO A 182 -17.99 3.49 2.64
CA PRO A 182 -18.20 2.34 3.50
C PRO A 182 -19.70 2.19 3.80
N TYR A 183 -20.38 1.47 2.92
CA TYR A 183 -21.70 0.94 3.18
C TYR A 183 -21.52 -0.47 3.76
N GLY A 184 -21.37 -0.53 5.08
CA GLY A 184 -21.27 -1.76 5.87
C GLY A 184 -20.21 -1.67 6.95
N ASP A 185 -20.51 -2.21 8.13
CA ASP A 185 -19.48 -2.56 9.10
C ASP A 185 -18.48 -3.50 8.41
N LEU A 186 -17.19 -3.19 8.54
CA LEU A 186 -16.08 -3.96 7.97
C LEU A 186 -15.37 -4.69 9.10
N ALA A 187 -16.13 -5.41 9.90
CA ALA A 187 -15.57 -6.08 11.04
C ALA A 187 -15.01 -7.45 10.61
N PRO A 188 -13.87 -7.90 11.16
CA PRO A 188 -13.31 -9.21 10.82
C PRO A 188 -14.30 -10.37 11.00
N GLN A 189 -15.25 -10.23 11.94
CA GLN A 189 -16.32 -11.20 12.17
C GLN A 189 -17.35 -11.31 11.05
N ASP A 190 -17.39 -10.36 10.11
CA ASP A 190 -18.31 -10.39 8.97
C ASP A 190 -17.86 -11.41 7.91
N SER A 191 -16.59 -11.82 7.96
CA SER A 191 -16.10 -12.99 7.23
C SER A 191 -16.26 -14.24 8.10
N PRO A 192 -17.04 -15.26 7.67
CA PRO A 192 -17.13 -16.54 8.38
C PRO A 192 -15.81 -17.31 8.49
N TYR A 193 -14.75 -16.76 7.88
CA TYR A 193 -13.48 -17.42 7.64
C TYR A 193 -12.30 -16.67 8.27
N GLY A 194 -12.56 -15.55 8.95
CA GLY A 194 -11.53 -14.77 9.63
C GLY A 194 -10.67 -13.88 8.73
N ASP A 195 -10.89 -13.89 7.42
CA ASP A 195 -10.17 -13.00 6.50
C ASP A 195 -10.46 -11.53 6.79
N ALA A 196 -9.42 -10.69 6.68
CA ALA A 196 -9.62 -9.25 6.64
C ALA A 196 -10.51 -8.85 5.44
N PRO A 197 -11.38 -7.84 5.61
CA PRO A 197 -12.24 -7.35 4.54
C PRO A 197 -11.41 -6.74 3.40
N ILE A 198 -11.90 -6.90 2.17
CA ILE A 198 -11.33 -6.22 1.00
C ILE A 198 -11.64 -4.72 1.07
N LEU A 199 -10.65 -3.92 1.46
CA LEU A 199 -10.77 -2.45 1.42
C LEU A 199 -10.80 -1.97 -0.04
N LEU A 200 -11.73 -1.07 -0.36
CA LEU A 200 -12.00 -0.52 -1.69
C LEU A 200 -11.92 1.00 -1.68
N GLY A 201 -11.80 1.61 -2.86
CA GLY A 201 -11.80 3.07 -3.00
C GLY A 201 -10.60 3.72 -2.30
N ASP A 202 -10.84 4.82 -1.61
CA ASP A 202 -9.78 5.56 -0.89
C ASP A 202 -9.24 4.82 0.35
N GLU A 203 -9.90 3.74 0.78
CA GLU A 203 -9.42 2.86 1.86
C GLU A 203 -8.51 1.74 1.34
N GLU A 204 -8.42 1.54 0.01
CA GLU A 204 -7.58 0.52 -0.61
C GLU A 204 -6.10 0.79 -0.31
N PRO A 205 -5.40 -0.14 0.37
CA PRO A 205 -3.96 -0.04 0.54
C PRO A 205 -3.23 -0.23 -0.79
N VAL A 206 -2.22 0.60 -1.00
CA VAL A 206 -1.30 0.55 -2.13
C VAL A 206 -0.26 -0.55 -1.89
N PHE A 207 -0.05 -1.36 -2.93
CA PHE A 207 0.99 -2.38 -3.04
C PHE A 207 1.76 -2.12 -4.33
N ILE A 208 3.06 -1.82 -4.21
CA ILE A 208 3.91 -1.49 -5.36
C ILE A 208 5.25 -2.19 -5.26
N GLU A 209 5.67 -2.74 -6.39
CA GLU A 209 6.97 -3.33 -6.67
C GLU A 209 7.51 -2.56 -7.86
N LEU A 210 8.72 -2.02 -7.76
CA LEU A 210 9.29 -1.21 -8.83
C LEU A 210 10.82 -1.31 -8.88
N PRO A 211 11.40 -1.25 -10.11
CA PRO A 211 12.84 -1.11 -10.28
C PRO A 211 13.28 0.32 -9.95
N LEU A 212 14.46 0.46 -9.36
CA LEU A 212 15.08 1.75 -9.05
C LEU A 212 16.10 2.14 -10.13
N SER A 213 16.31 3.44 -10.32
CA SER A 213 17.34 3.95 -11.21
C SER A 213 18.74 3.49 -10.75
N ASP A 214 19.64 3.29 -11.71
CA ASP A 214 21.04 3.02 -11.41
C ASP A 214 21.69 4.30 -10.89
N ALA A 215 21.76 4.42 -9.58
CA ALA A 215 22.24 5.60 -8.89
C ALA A 215 23.45 5.27 -7.99
N GLU A 216 24.11 6.31 -7.50
CA GLU A 216 25.22 6.16 -6.56
C GLU A 216 24.77 5.47 -5.25
N PRO A 217 25.69 4.82 -4.51
CA PRO A 217 25.36 4.20 -3.24
C PRO A 217 24.61 5.16 -2.29
N ALA A 218 23.51 4.67 -1.73
CA ALA A 218 22.70 5.39 -0.77
C ALA A 218 22.82 4.73 0.61
N ARG A 219 22.94 5.54 1.65
CA ARG A 219 22.80 5.11 3.05
C ARG A 219 21.38 5.37 3.56
N TYR A 220 20.72 6.38 3.03
CA TYR A 220 19.37 6.76 3.38
C TYR A 220 18.48 6.58 2.16
N VAL A 221 17.32 5.96 2.35
CA VAL A 221 16.30 5.84 1.31
C VAL A 221 15.02 6.45 1.85
N ARG A 222 14.46 7.40 1.11
CA ARG A 222 13.25 8.12 1.48
C ARG A 222 12.09 7.71 0.59
N LEU A 223 10.98 7.37 1.23
CA LEU A 223 9.69 7.15 0.64
C LEU A 223 8.79 8.36 0.94
N SER A 224 8.20 8.95 -0.08
CA SER A 224 7.23 10.03 0.05
C SER A 224 6.13 9.92 -1.01
N VAL A 225 5.09 10.74 -0.86
CA VAL A 225 4.01 10.86 -1.84
C VAL A 225 3.91 12.32 -2.30
N GLU A 226 3.74 12.51 -3.60
CA GLU A 226 3.43 13.80 -4.20
C GLU A 226 2.00 13.82 -4.72
N LEU A 227 1.29 14.92 -4.47
CA LEU A 227 -0.07 15.18 -4.89
C LEU A 227 -0.08 16.36 -5.87
N LEU A 228 -0.70 16.18 -7.03
CA LEU A 228 -0.99 17.29 -7.93
C LEU A 228 -2.18 18.10 -7.38
N ASP A 229 -2.07 19.43 -7.36
CA ASP A 229 -3.17 20.33 -7.01
C ASP A 229 -3.85 20.96 -8.25
N PHE A 230 -4.90 21.74 -8.00
CA PHE A 230 -5.69 22.42 -9.03
C PHE A 230 -4.91 23.47 -9.84
N GLU A 231 -3.82 24.00 -9.30
CA GLU A 231 -3.00 25.01 -9.97
C GLU A 231 -1.87 24.36 -10.80
N GLY A 232 -1.82 23.03 -10.83
CA GLY A 232 -0.78 22.24 -11.49
C GLY A 232 0.51 22.14 -10.68
N SER A 233 0.49 22.56 -9.41
CA SER A 233 1.61 22.50 -8.49
C SER A 233 1.61 21.16 -7.75
N THR A 234 2.78 20.69 -7.32
CA THR A 234 2.91 19.46 -6.53
C THR A 234 3.08 19.79 -5.05
N SER A 235 2.39 19.03 -4.20
CA SER A 235 2.46 19.15 -2.75
C SER A 235 2.73 17.80 -2.09
N PRO A 236 3.38 17.75 -0.90
CA PRO A 236 3.64 16.50 -0.21
C PRO A 236 2.35 15.91 0.37
N GLY A 237 2.12 14.62 0.09
CA GLY A 237 1.05 13.82 0.67
C GLY A 237 1.51 13.14 1.97
N ALA A 238 0.72 13.25 3.03
CA ALA A 238 1.01 12.58 4.28
C ALA A 238 0.88 11.06 4.13
N LEU A 239 1.86 10.30 4.61
CA LEU A 239 1.76 8.86 4.79
C LEU A 239 0.91 8.61 6.03
N MET A 240 -0.13 7.78 5.92
CA MET A 240 -1.10 7.52 6.99
C MET A 240 -0.89 6.14 7.61
N LYS A 241 -0.72 5.11 6.79
CA LYS A 241 -0.41 3.75 7.24
C LYS A 241 0.57 3.10 6.28
N LEU A 242 1.38 2.19 6.79
CA LEU A 242 2.29 1.38 5.98
C LEU A 242 2.53 0.05 6.69
N ALA A 243 2.62 -1.04 5.94
CA ALA A 243 2.98 -2.34 6.49
C ALA A 243 4.48 -2.60 6.33
N GLU A 244 5.03 -2.35 5.16
CA GLU A 244 6.45 -2.61 4.90
C GLU A 244 7.01 -1.75 3.78
N PHE A 245 8.29 -1.38 3.93
CA PHE A 245 9.12 -0.80 2.90
C PHE A 245 10.45 -1.57 2.80
N SER A 246 10.53 -2.42 1.78
CA SER A 246 11.68 -3.25 1.48
C SER A 246 12.51 -2.65 0.34
N VAL A 247 13.82 -2.58 0.53
CA VAL A 247 14.80 -2.12 -0.48
C VAL A 247 15.80 -3.24 -0.75
N PHE A 248 16.18 -3.41 -2.02
CA PHE A 248 17.09 -4.45 -2.50
C PHE A 248 18.25 -3.85 -3.30
N GLU A 249 19.35 -4.59 -3.38
CA GLU A 249 20.52 -4.34 -4.24
C GLU A 249 20.61 -5.38 -5.36
#